data_AF-S4Y0N6-F1
#
_entry.id   AF-S4Y0N6-F1
#
_cell.length_a   1.000
_cell.length_b   1.000
_cell.length_c   1.000
_cell.angle_alpha   90.00
_cell.angle_beta   90.00
_cell.angle_gamma   90.00
#
_symmetry.space_group_name_H-M   'P 1'
#
loop_
_entity.id
_entity.type
_entity.pdbx_description
1 polymer ?
#
loop_
_entity_poly.entity_id
_entity_poly.type
_entity_poly.pdbx_seq_one_letter_code
_entity_poly.pdbx_strand_id
1 'polypeptide(L)'
;MPGFGALVDKQAYFVVHAPRQTGKTTTMKALARRLTEEGRYAALHFSCETARAFPEDVEQAVKGIWLAIEGAARLSLPPELRPPAPIEVPAAGYLQTQLTRWAEACPRPLVLVFDEIDALTGSSLISVLSQLRAGFPDRPVAFPWSLVLCGARDVRDYKAASGGGPVRMGSSSPFNIKEESLRLGDFTEAEVPELYGQHTAETGQPFAEEALARAFALAQGQPWLTNALAREVVEKIQVPGDQPITAAHIEAAKERVILARATHLDSLLARLEEERVRRVIEPVLAGELTGGKTFDADFEHAVDLGLVAPDLPVRIANPIYREIILRVLASPAEAAIDAEPHRYKAPDGRLDVDRLLRGFAEFWRQHGELVVERVDYQEAAPQLVLMAFLHRVVNGGGVVDREVGVGRKRIDVLVRWPYVDAAGLRAEQRVALEIKVWRDRDKKGDPLREGLGQLDEYLRRLGLDEGVLAIFDCRSAAGAIEERTRFEEARTPAGRRVTVLRG
;
A
#
# COMPACT_ATOMS: atom_id res chain seq x y z
N MET A 1 -21.08 0.99 -1.54
CA MET A 1 -20.45 1.46 -2.79
C MET A 1 -21.46 2.25 -3.62
N PRO A 2 -21.24 3.55 -3.84
CA PRO A 2 -22.07 4.38 -4.72
C PRO A 2 -22.13 3.81 -6.15
N GLY A 3 -23.25 3.99 -6.85
CA GLY A 3 -23.40 3.59 -8.26
C GLY A 3 -23.64 2.10 -8.54
N PHE A 4 -23.30 1.18 -7.62
CA PHE A 4 -23.46 -0.26 -7.82
C PHE A 4 -24.89 -0.68 -8.19
N GLY A 5 -25.88 -0.26 -7.39
CA GLY A 5 -27.28 -0.56 -7.65
C GLY A 5 -27.78 0.03 -8.97
N ALA A 6 -27.35 1.25 -9.30
CA ALA A 6 -27.72 1.90 -10.55
C ALA A 6 -27.17 1.18 -11.79
N LEU A 7 -25.95 0.63 -11.69
CA LEU A 7 -25.37 -0.20 -12.75
C LEU A 7 -26.09 -1.55 -12.89
N VAL A 8 -26.42 -2.18 -11.77
CA VAL A 8 -27.24 -3.40 -11.79
C VAL A 8 -28.59 -3.12 -12.43
N ASP A 9 -29.27 -2.03 -12.06
CA ASP A 9 -30.58 -1.66 -12.62
C ASP A 9 -30.51 -1.36 -14.14
N LYS A 10 -29.36 -0.95 -14.66
CA LYS A 10 -29.09 -0.74 -16.09
C LYS A 10 -28.75 -2.01 -16.87
N GLN A 11 -28.76 -3.19 -16.24
CA GLN A 11 -28.26 -4.44 -16.85
C GLN A 11 -26.77 -4.32 -17.21
N ALA A 12 -25.97 -3.56 -16.45
CA ALA A 12 -24.57 -3.37 -16.78
C ALA A 12 -23.77 -4.65 -16.51
N TYR A 13 -22.80 -4.93 -17.38
CA TYR A 13 -21.68 -5.81 -17.05
C TYR A 13 -20.49 -4.91 -16.72
N PHE A 14 -19.97 -4.98 -15.51
CA PHE A 14 -18.97 -4.01 -15.04
C PHE A 14 -17.91 -4.67 -14.18
N VAL A 15 -16.81 -3.95 -13.99
CA VAL A 15 -15.65 -4.44 -13.24
C VAL A 15 -15.59 -3.69 -11.92
N VAL A 16 -15.31 -4.40 -10.83
CA VAL A 16 -14.93 -3.81 -9.55
C VAL A 16 -13.48 -4.17 -9.28
N HIS A 17 -12.59 -3.20 -9.40
CA HIS A 17 -11.18 -3.40 -9.08
C HIS A 17 -10.82 -2.67 -7.80
N ALA A 18 -9.96 -3.29 -7.00
CA ALA A 18 -9.44 -2.67 -5.81
C ALA A 18 -8.12 -3.36 -5.43
N PRO A 19 -7.15 -2.64 -4.85
CA PRO A 19 -5.99 -3.28 -4.23
C PRO A 19 -6.40 -4.42 -3.30
N ARG A 20 -5.50 -5.38 -3.08
CA ARG A 20 -5.76 -6.50 -2.18
C ARG A 20 -6.15 -5.99 -0.79
N GLN A 21 -7.08 -6.71 -0.14
CA GLN A 21 -7.52 -6.45 1.24
C GLN A 21 -8.18 -5.08 1.50
N THR A 22 -8.80 -4.50 0.47
CA THR A 22 -9.66 -3.31 0.58
C THR A 22 -11.07 -3.60 1.13
N GLY A 23 -11.34 -4.82 1.60
CA GLY A 23 -12.69 -5.23 1.99
C GLY A 23 -13.62 -5.51 0.81
N LYS A 24 -13.08 -5.68 -0.41
CA LYS A 24 -13.83 -5.97 -1.65
C LYS A 24 -14.76 -7.18 -1.49
N THR A 25 -14.24 -8.34 -1.09
CA THR A 25 -15.03 -9.56 -0.90
C THR A 25 -16.15 -9.36 0.12
N THR A 26 -15.86 -8.74 1.27
CA THR A 26 -16.86 -8.44 2.29
C THR A 26 -17.95 -7.51 1.75
N THR A 27 -17.56 -6.45 1.04
CA THR A 27 -18.48 -5.48 0.44
C THR A 27 -19.35 -6.13 -0.63
N MET A 28 -18.75 -6.92 -1.53
CA MET A 28 -19.46 -7.60 -2.61
C MET A 28 -20.44 -8.64 -2.08
N LYS A 29 -20.05 -9.42 -1.07
CA LYS A 29 -20.92 -10.39 -0.40
C LYS A 29 -22.11 -9.69 0.27
N ALA A 30 -21.87 -8.58 0.97
CA ALA A 30 -22.93 -7.79 1.61
C ALA A 30 -23.89 -7.18 0.58
N LEU A 31 -23.36 -6.63 -0.53
CA LEU A 31 -24.18 -6.07 -1.61
C LEU A 31 -25.04 -7.13 -2.31
N ALA A 32 -24.47 -8.29 -2.64
CA ALA A 32 -25.22 -9.39 -3.26
C ALA A 32 -26.34 -9.89 -2.33
N ARG A 33 -26.05 -10.03 -1.02
CA ARG A 33 -27.06 -10.38 -0.02
C ARG A 33 -28.18 -9.35 0.02
N ARG A 34 -27.84 -8.06 0.09
CA ARG A 34 -28.82 -6.96 0.13
C ARG A 34 -29.72 -6.95 -1.11
N LEU A 35 -29.16 -7.13 -2.31
CA LEU A 35 -29.96 -7.17 -3.55
C LEU A 35 -30.97 -8.33 -3.57
N THR A 36 -30.60 -9.48 -3.00
CA THR A 36 -31.50 -10.63 -2.88
C THR A 36 -32.60 -10.38 -1.83
N GLU A 37 -32.25 -9.78 -0.70
CA GLU A 37 -33.17 -9.41 0.38
C GLU A 37 -34.16 -8.31 -0.03
N GLU A 38 -33.75 -7.37 -0.89
CA GLU A 38 -34.62 -6.35 -1.52
C GLU A 38 -35.70 -6.97 -2.43
N GLY A 39 -35.60 -8.25 -2.77
CA GLY A 39 -36.63 -9.01 -3.48
C GLY A 39 -36.64 -8.85 -5.01
N ARG A 40 -35.91 -7.87 -5.54
CA ARG A 40 -35.86 -7.57 -6.98
C ARG A 40 -34.97 -8.50 -7.79
N TYR A 41 -33.90 -9.01 -7.19
CA TYR A 41 -32.87 -9.79 -7.86
C TYR A 41 -32.62 -11.13 -7.16
N ALA A 42 -32.05 -12.07 -7.90
CA ALA A 42 -31.36 -13.22 -7.34
C ALA A 42 -29.85 -12.98 -7.49
N ALA A 43 -29.23 -12.43 -6.44
CA ALA A 43 -27.85 -11.98 -6.48
C ALA A 43 -26.93 -12.94 -5.72
N LEU A 44 -25.88 -13.41 -6.38
CA LEU A 44 -24.92 -14.36 -5.82
C LEU A 44 -23.48 -13.84 -5.91
N HIS A 45 -22.76 -13.95 -4.80
CA HIS A 45 -21.32 -13.80 -4.73
C HIS A 45 -20.65 -15.17 -4.60
N PHE A 46 -19.59 -15.40 -5.37
CA PHE A 46 -18.74 -16.59 -5.28
C PHE A 46 -17.30 -16.23 -5.68
N SER A 47 -16.32 -17.03 -5.23
CA SER A 47 -14.90 -16.85 -5.60
C SER A 47 -14.52 -17.77 -6.76
N CYS A 48 -13.69 -17.24 -7.66
CA CYS A 48 -13.06 -17.96 -8.76
C CYS A 48 -11.73 -18.63 -8.37
N GLU A 49 -11.28 -18.55 -7.11
CA GLU A 49 -9.99 -19.11 -6.69
C GLU A 49 -9.86 -20.62 -6.91
N THR A 50 -10.97 -21.36 -6.90
CA THR A 50 -10.97 -22.81 -7.17
C THR A 50 -10.41 -23.14 -8.56
N ALA A 51 -10.54 -22.22 -9.52
CA ALA A 51 -10.04 -22.40 -10.88
C ALA A 51 -8.56 -22.00 -11.05
N ARG A 52 -7.93 -21.41 -10.02
CA ARG A 52 -6.51 -20.99 -10.05
C ARG A 52 -5.55 -22.15 -10.30
N ALA A 53 -5.91 -23.36 -9.86
CA ALA A 53 -5.08 -24.55 -10.04
C ALA A 53 -4.98 -25.00 -11.52
N PHE A 54 -5.79 -24.43 -12.41
CA PHE A 54 -6.01 -24.91 -13.77
C PHE A 54 -5.80 -23.80 -14.82
N PRO A 55 -4.60 -23.20 -14.94
CA PRO A 55 -4.36 -22.07 -15.84
C PRO A 55 -4.51 -22.42 -17.34
N GLU A 56 -4.20 -23.67 -17.71
CA GLU A 56 -4.29 -24.16 -19.10
C GLU A 56 -5.28 -25.31 -19.29
N ASP A 57 -6.01 -25.68 -18.23
CA ASP A 57 -7.03 -26.72 -18.26
C ASP A 57 -8.42 -26.08 -18.19
N VAL A 58 -8.94 -25.73 -19.37
CA VAL A 58 -10.24 -25.07 -19.53
C VAL A 58 -11.36 -25.90 -18.94
N GLU A 59 -11.32 -27.24 -19.06
CA GLU A 59 -12.39 -28.11 -18.58
C GLU A 59 -12.49 -28.07 -17.05
N GLN A 60 -11.36 -28.25 -16.36
CA GLN A 60 -11.34 -28.19 -14.90
C GLN A 60 -11.64 -26.79 -14.38
N ALA A 61 -11.19 -25.74 -15.08
CA ALA A 61 -11.46 -24.36 -14.68
C ALA A 61 -12.96 -24.02 -14.72
N VAL A 62 -13.65 -24.31 -15.84
CA VAL A 62 -15.09 -23.99 -15.97
C VAL A 62 -15.97 -24.82 -15.04
N LYS A 63 -15.63 -26.10 -14.84
CA LYS A 63 -16.32 -26.97 -13.88
C LYS A 63 -16.07 -26.53 -12.44
N GLY A 64 -14.84 -26.11 -12.11
CA GLY A 64 -14.48 -25.57 -10.80
C GLY A 64 -15.22 -24.28 -10.44
N ILE A 65 -15.41 -23.38 -11.41
CA ILE A 65 -16.24 -22.17 -11.24
C ILE A 65 -17.70 -22.54 -11.02
N TRP A 66 -18.25 -23.46 -11.81
CA TRP A 66 -19.64 -23.88 -11.64
C TRP A 66 -19.88 -24.53 -10.27
N LEU A 67 -18.94 -25.37 -9.81
CA LEU A 67 -19.00 -25.96 -8.48
C LEU A 67 -19.01 -24.89 -7.38
N ALA A 68 -18.21 -23.82 -7.53
CA ALA A 68 -18.22 -22.68 -6.61
C ALA A 68 -19.57 -21.95 -6.62
N ILE A 69 -20.18 -21.77 -7.79
CA ILE A 69 -21.53 -21.20 -7.94
C ILE A 69 -22.56 -22.06 -7.20
N GLU A 70 -22.59 -23.37 -7.42
CA GLU A 70 -23.54 -24.29 -6.77
C GLU A 70 -23.37 -24.30 -5.26
N GLY A 71 -22.13 -24.32 -4.78
CA GLY A 71 -21.80 -24.26 -3.36
C GLY A 71 -22.29 -22.96 -2.72
N ALA A 72 -21.99 -21.82 -3.34
CA ALA A 72 -22.40 -20.51 -2.84
C ALA A 72 -23.93 -20.33 -2.87
N ALA A 73 -24.59 -20.76 -3.95
CA ALA A 73 -26.04 -20.71 -4.09
C ALA A 73 -26.76 -21.54 -3.03
N ARG A 74 -26.23 -22.72 -2.69
CA ARG A 74 -26.79 -23.58 -1.64
C ARG A 74 -26.79 -22.91 -0.26
N LEU A 75 -25.74 -22.15 0.04
CA LEU A 75 -25.56 -21.48 1.33
C LEU A 75 -26.31 -20.13 1.41
N SER A 76 -26.41 -19.43 0.29
CA SER A 76 -26.80 -18.00 0.29
C SER A 76 -28.16 -17.73 -0.35
N LEU A 77 -28.69 -18.66 -1.16
CA LEU A 77 -29.96 -18.47 -1.88
C LEU A 77 -31.05 -19.44 -1.38
N PRO A 78 -32.32 -18.98 -1.30
CA PRO A 78 -33.49 -19.83 -1.16
C PRO A 78 -33.58 -20.88 -2.27
N PRO A 79 -34.18 -22.05 -2.04
CA PRO A 79 -34.30 -23.13 -3.03
C PRO A 79 -34.81 -22.69 -4.40
N GLU A 80 -35.81 -21.81 -4.43
CA GLU A 80 -36.44 -21.28 -5.65
C GLU A 80 -35.45 -20.51 -6.55
N LEU A 81 -34.39 -19.93 -5.98
CA LEU A 81 -33.43 -19.08 -6.71
C LEU A 81 -32.15 -19.83 -7.12
N ARG A 82 -32.01 -21.09 -6.73
CA ARG A 82 -30.79 -21.89 -6.97
C ARG A 82 -30.68 -22.34 -8.43
N PRO A 83 -29.45 -22.60 -8.92
CA PRO A 83 -29.27 -23.16 -10.25
C PRO A 83 -29.90 -24.56 -10.38
N PRO A 84 -30.42 -24.91 -11.56
CA PRO A 84 -30.84 -26.28 -11.85
C PRO A 84 -29.62 -27.21 -11.91
N ALA A 85 -29.87 -28.53 -11.83
CA ALA A 85 -28.81 -29.53 -11.96
C ALA A 85 -28.04 -29.35 -13.29
N PRO A 86 -26.69 -29.41 -13.27
CA PRO A 86 -25.88 -29.20 -14.46
C PRO A 86 -26.11 -30.32 -15.48
N ILE A 87 -26.03 -29.97 -16.75
CA ILE A 87 -25.98 -30.93 -17.85
C ILE A 87 -24.57 -31.02 -18.40
N GLU A 88 -24.18 -32.18 -18.92
CA GLU A 88 -22.85 -32.28 -19.52
C GLU A 88 -22.82 -31.76 -20.95
N VAL A 89 -21.87 -30.86 -21.19
CA VAL A 89 -21.63 -30.18 -22.46
C VAL A 89 -20.11 -29.93 -22.61
N PRO A 90 -19.62 -29.68 -23.84
CA PRO A 90 -18.21 -29.37 -24.05
C PRO A 90 -17.74 -28.16 -23.21
N ALA A 91 -16.50 -28.25 -22.71
CA ALA A 91 -15.90 -27.23 -21.84
C ALA A 91 -15.95 -25.80 -22.42
N ALA A 92 -15.85 -25.67 -23.74
CA ALA A 92 -15.86 -24.39 -24.46
C ALA A 92 -17.20 -23.61 -24.37
N GLY A 93 -18.30 -24.28 -24.03
CA GLY A 93 -19.63 -23.65 -23.86
C GLY A 93 -20.27 -23.96 -22.52
N TYR A 94 -19.51 -24.51 -21.57
CA TYR A 94 -20.03 -25.05 -20.32
C TYR A 94 -20.69 -23.97 -19.46
N LEU A 95 -19.95 -22.91 -19.10
CA LEU A 95 -20.50 -21.83 -18.28
C LEU A 95 -21.64 -21.11 -18.99
N GLN A 96 -21.51 -20.86 -20.30
CA GLN A 96 -22.59 -20.25 -21.07
C GLN A 96 -23.89 -21.05 -20.93
N THR A 97 -23.82 -22.36 -21.17
CA THR A 97 -24.99 -23.25 -21.11
C THR A 97 -25.62 -23.28 -19.72
N GLN A 98 -24.81 -23.47 -18.67
CA GLN A 98 -25.37 -23.56 -17.33
C GLN A 98 -25.96 -22.22 -16.84
N LEU A 99 -25.31 -21.10 -17.16
CA LEU A 99 -25.81 -19.76 -16.82
C LEU A 99 -27.10 -19.42 -17.56
N THR A 100 -27.23 -19.83 -18.84
CA THR A 100 -28.47 -19.69 -19.59
C THR A 100 -29.61 -20.47 -18.93
N ARG A 101 -29.38 -21.75 -18.63
CA ARG A 101 -30.39 -22.59 -17.98
C ARG A 101 -30.80 -22.06 -16.61
N TRP A 102 -29.86 -21.48 -15.87
CA TRP A 102 -30.20 -20.86 -14.59
C TRP A 102 -31.01 -19.57 -14.78
N ALA A 103 -30.64 -18.70 -15.73
CA ALA A 103 -31.37 -17.47 -16.01
C ALA A 103 -32.83 -17.75 -16.42
N GLU A 104 -33.06 -18.77 -17.26
CA GLU A 104 -34.40 -19.18 -17.69
C GLU A 104 -35.24 -19.78 -16.56
N ALA A 105 -34.61 -20.53 -15.65
CA ALA A 105 -35.29 -21.21 -14.55
C ALA A 105 -35.53 -20.30 -13.33
N CYS A 106 -34.71 -19.27 -13.14
CA CYS A 106 -34.77 -18.41 -11.96
C CYS A 106 -35.98 -17.45 -12.06
N PRO A 107 -36.84 -17.36 -11.03
CA PRO A 107 -38.00 -16.47 -11.06
C PRO A 107 -37.61 -14.98 -10.93
N ARG A 108 -36.32 -14.67 -10.72
CA ARG A 108 -35.80 -13.31 -10.57
C ARG A 108 -34.59 -13.10 -11.48
N PRO A 109 -34.36 -11.88 -11.98
CA PRO A 109 -33.16 -11.59 -12.75
C PRO A 109 -31.89 -11.87 -11.95
N LEU A 110 -30.96 -12.62 -12.56
CA LEU A 110 -29.71 -13.07 -11.93
C LEU A 110 -28.65 -11.96 -11.93
N VAL A 111 -28.07 -11.68 -10.77
CA VAL A 111 -26.92 -10.78 -10.62
C VAL A 111 -25.75 -11.57 -10.06
N LEU A 112 -24.68 -11.77 -10.83
CA LEU A 112 -23.58 -12.63 -10.39
C LEU A 112 -22.30 -11.83 -10.19
N VAL A 113 -21.68 -12.01 -9.03
CA VAL A 113 -20.39 -11.41 -8.68
C VAL A 113 -19.31 -12.49 -8.74
N PHE A 114 -18.49 -12.41 -9.78
CA PHE A 114 -17.29 -13.24 -9.99
C PHE A 114 -16.15 -12.61 -9.20
N ASP A 115 -15.93 -13.06 -7.96
CA ASP A 115 -14.83 -12.56 -7.15
C ASP A 115 -13.51 -13.25 -7.47
N GLU A 116 -12.42 -12.50 -7.34
CA GLU A 116 -11.05 -12.95 -7.65
C GLU A 116 -10.92 -13.54 -9.06
N ILE A 117 -11.58 -12.93 -10.04
CA ILE A 117 -11.47 -13.36 -11.45
C ILE A 117 -10.02 -13.28 -11.96
N ASP A 118 -9.19 -12.44 -11.34
CA ASP A 118 -7.74 -12.36 -11.56
C ASP A 118 -6.93 -13.54 -11.00
N ALA A 119 -7.56 -14.47 -10.29
CA ALA A 119 -6.94 -15.74 -9.93
C ALA A 119 -6.82 -16.68 -11.15
N LEU A 120 -7.65 -16.50 -12.17
CA LEU A 120 -7.53 -17.21 -13.44
C LEU A 120 -6.45 -16.57 -14.32
N THR A 121 -5.69 -17.39 -15.02
CA THR A 121 -4.68 -16.98 -16.01
C THR A 121 -4.77 -17.86 -17.26
N GLY A 122 -3.96 -17.58 -18.28
CA GLY A 122 -3.79 -18.48 -19.42
C GLY A 122 -5.06 -18.69 -20.25
N SER A 123 -5.16 -19.86 -20.91
CA SER A 123 -6.32 -20.21 -21.74
C SER A 123 -7.63 -20.34 -20.95
N SER A 124 -7.57 -20.67 -19.65
CA SER A 124 -8.75 -20.75 -18.79
C SER A 124 -9.43 -19.40 -18.59
N LEU A 125 -8.67 -18.33 -18.32
CA LEU A 125 -9.25 -16.98 -18.21
C LEU A 125 -9.90 -16.55 -19.54
N ILE A 126 -9.21 -16.80 -20.66
CA ILE A 126 -9.71 -16.43 -22.00
C ILE A 126 -11.03 -17.15 -22.30
N SER A 127 -11.11 -18.45 -21.99
CA SER A 127 -12.31 -19.26 -22.21
C SER A 127 -13.49 -18.75 -21.38
N VAL A 128 -13.29 -18.52 -20.08
CA VAL A 128 -14.34 -17.99 -19.17
C VAL A 128 -14.88 -16.66 -19.70
N LEU A 129 -14.01 -15.69 -19.99
CA LEU A 129 -14.43 -14.38 -20.49
C LEU A 129 -15.13 -14.46 -21.85
N SER A 130 -14.68 -15.37 -22.73
CA SER A 130 -15.30 -15.58 -24.04
C SER A 130 -16.71 -16.16 -23.92
N GLN A 131 -16.92 -17.10 -23.01
CA GLN A 131 -18.24 -17.69 -22.74
C GLN A 131 -19.22 -16.66 -22.13
N LEU A 132 -18.76 -15.83 -21.20
CA LEU A 132 -19.58 -14.74 -20.64
C LEU A 132 -19.96 -13.71 -21.71
N ARG A 133 -19.06 -13.43 -22.65
CA ARG A 133 -19.35 -12.56 -23.79
C ARG A 133 -20.32 -13.19 -24.78
N ALA A 134 -20.17 -14.49 -25.05
CA ALA A 134 -21.03 -15.19 -26.00
C ALA A 134 -22.51 -15.17 -25.58
N GLY A 135 -22.80 -15.27 -24.28
CA GLY A 135 -24.18 -15.20 -23.76
C GLY A 135 -24.72 -13.78 -23.54
N PHE A 136 -23.90 -12.73 -23.58
CA PHE A 136 -24.34 -11.35 -23.33
C PHE A 136 -25.50 -10.87 -24.22
N PRO A 137 -25.59 -11.23 -25.52
CA PRO A 137 -26.73 -10.85 -26.38
C PRO A 137 -28.07 -11.47 -25.97
N ASP A 138 -28.07 -12.57 -25.21
CA ASP A 138 -29.27 -13.34 -24.87
C ASP A 138 -30.02 -12.79 -23.63
N ARG A 139 -29.55 -11.65 -23.11
CA ARG A 139 -30.14 -10.92 -21.98
C ARG A 139 -31.38 -10.13 -22.38
N PRO A 140 -32.32 -9.86 -21.45
CA PRO A 140 -32.30 -10.27 -20.04
C PRO A 140 -32.93 -11.65 -19.77
N VAL A 141 -33.39 -12.36 -20.80
CA VAL A 141 -34.25 -13.55 -20.64
C VAL A 141 -33.45 -14.84 -20.43
N ALA A 142 -32.40 -15.06 -21.22
CA ALA A 142 -31.69 -16.34 -21.29
C ALA A 142 -30.22 -16.24 -20.87
N PHE A 143 -29.84 -15.18 -20.15
CA PHE A 143 -28.51 -14.99 -19.58
C PHE A 143 -28.55 -14.01 -18.40
N PRO A 144 -27.57 -14.01 -17.46
CA PRO A 144 -27.61 -13.16 -16.27
C PRO A 144 -27.88 -11.68 -16.57
N TRP A 145 -28.74 -11.07 -15.76
CA TRP A 145 -29.16 -9.67 -15.88
C TRP A 145 -27.97 -8.71 -15.78
N SER A 146 -27.10 -8.93 -14.80
CA SER A 146 -25.89 -8.15 -14.57
C SER A 146 -24.76 -9.06 -14.08
N LEU A 147 -23.53 -8.77 -14.53
CA LEU A 147 -22.32 -9.44 -14.07
C LEU A 147 -21.33 -8.43 -13.51
N VAL A 148 -20.72 -8.80 -12.40
CA VAL A 148 -19.67 -8.03 -11.75
C VAL A 148 -18.41 -8.85 -11.71
N LEU A 149 -17.38 -8.40 -12.44
CA LEU A 149 -16.06 -9.02 -12.41
C LEU A 149 -15.20 -8.31 -11.37
N CYS A 150 -14.84 -8.99 -10.28
CA CYS A 150 -14.07 -8.39 -9.20
C CYS A 150 -12.62 -8.90 -9.23
N GLY A 151 -11.64 -7.99 -9.29
CA GLY A 151 -10.21 -8.34 -9.37
C GLY A 151 -9.31 -7.34 -8.65
N ALA A 152 -8.01 -7.59 -8.60
CA ALA A 152 -7.02 -6.63 -8.11
C ALA A 152 -6.51 -5.65 -9.20
N ARG A 153 -6.94 -5.84 -10.46
CA ARG A 153 -6.53 -5.02 -11.62
C ARG A 153 -7.73 -4.76 -12.53
N ASP A 154 -7.65 -3.75 -13.39
CA ASP A 154 -8.64 -3.59 -14.46
C ASP A 154 -8.55 -4.77 -15.46
N VAL A 155 -9.68 -5.14 -16.05
CA VAL A 155 -9.76 -6.11 -17.16
C VAL A 155 -8.83 -5.78 -18.33
N ARG A 156 -8.49 -4.51 -18.53
CA ARG A 156 -7.49 -4.06 -19.51
C ARG A 156 -6.12 -4.73 -19.31
N ASP A 157 -5.76 -5.06 -18.07
CA ASP A 157 -4.48 -5.70 -17.71
C ASP A 157 -4.51 -7.23 -17.78
N TYR A 158 -5.69 -7.86 -17.95
CA TYR A 158 -5.77 -9.31 -18.16
C TYR A 158 -5.05 -9.74 -19.44
N LYS A 159 -4.78 -8.82 -20.38
CA LYS A 159 -3.89 -9.05 -21.53
C LYS A 159 -2.49 -9.53 -21.12
N ALA A 160 -1.91 -8.94 -20.07
CA ALA A 160 -0.58 -9.32 -19.59
C ALA A 160 -0.58 -10.70 -18.92
N ALA A 161 -1.65 -11.04 -18.19
CA ALA A 161 -1.85 -12.36 -17.58
C ALA A 161 -2.18 -13.48 -18.60
N SER A 162 -2.49 -13.11 -19.84
CA SER A 162 -2.83 -14.02 -20.95
C SER A 162 -1.60 -14.44 -21.79
N GLY A 163 -0.38 -14.10 -21.37
CA GLY A 163 0.85 -14.51 -22.08
C GLY A 163 1.17 -13.73 -23.37
N GLY A 164 0.60 -12.54 -23.57
CA GLY A 164 0.89 -11.73 -24.76
C GLY A 164 2.23 -10.99 -24.67
N GLY A 165 3.15 -11.27 -25.60
CA GLY A 165 4.34 -10.42 -25.87
C GLY A 165 3.98 -8.98 -26.30
N PRO A 166 4.98 -8.12 -26.56
CA PRO A 166 4.77 -6.67 -26.69
C PRO A 166 3.72 -6.31 -27.74
N VAL A 167 2.92 -5.32 -27.36
CA VAL A 167 1.80 -4.66 -28.07
C VAL A 167 1.74 -4.97 -29.57
N ARG A 168 0.99 -6.02 -29.93
CA ARG A 168 0.37 -6.08 -31.26
C ARG A 168 -0.91 -5.25 -31.21
N MET A 169 -0.89 -4.10 -31.87
CA MET A 169 -2.08 -3.32 -32.18
C MET A 169 -3.14 -4.26 -32.79
N GLY A 170 -4.27 -4.46 -32.10
CA GLY A 170 -5.47 -5.03 -32.74
C GLY A 170 -6.29 -6.10 -32.00
N SER A 171 -5.79 -6.80 -30.96
CA SER A 171 -6.66 -7.77 -30.25
C SER A 171 -7.46 -7.07 -29.15
N SER A 172 -8.78 -6.92 -29.33
CA SER A 172 -9.70 -6.44 -28.29
C SER A 172 -9.73 -7.41 -27.11
N SER A 173 -9.85 -6.92 -25.86
CA SER A 173 -10.13 -7.78 -24.70
C SER A 173 -11.30 -8.74 -25.02
N PRO A 174 -11.23 -10.03 -24.63
CA PRO A 174 -12.34 -10.96 -24.84
C PRO A 174 -13.62 -10.49 -24.14
N PHE A 175 -13.53 -9.55 -23.18
CA PHE A 175 -14.66 -8.96 -22.46
C PHE A 175 -14.91 -7.47 -22.83
N ASN A 176 -15.05 -7.17 -24.13
CA ASN A 176 -15.32 -5.80 -24.62
C ASN A 176 -16.81 -5.36 -24.51
N ILE A 177 -17.55 -5.95 -23.58
CA ILE A 177 -18.97 -5.69 -23.29
C ILE A 177 -19.16 -4.93 -21.96
N LYS A 178 -18.04 -4.47 -21.37
CA LYS A 178 -17.98 -3.74 -20.10
C LYS A 178 -18.55 -2.32 -20.25
N GLU A 179 -19.50 -1.96 -19.41
CA GLU A 179 -20.09 -0.61 -19.38
C GLU A 179 -19.29 0.35 -18.51
N GLU A 180 -18.86 -0.07 -17.31
CA GLU A 180 -18.14 0.78 -16.35
C GLU A 180 -17.07 0.00 -15.55
N SER A 181 -16.08 0.72 -15.00
CA SER A 181 -15.12 0.22 -14.00
C SER A 181 -15.30 0.98 -12.70
N LEU A 182 -15.66 0.30 -11.63
CA LEU A 182 -15.75 0.87 -10.30
C LEU A 182 -14.49 0.52 -9.51
N ARG A 183 -13.83 1.53 -8.94
CA ARG A 183 -12.73 1.33 -7.99
C ARG A 183 -13.28 1.33 -6.57
N LEU A 184 -13.06 0.27 -5.80
CA LEU A 184 -13.28 0.36 -4.35
C LEU A 184 -12.13 1.16 -3.75
N GLY A 185 -12.43 2.38 -3.31
CA GLY A 185 -11.45 3.30 -2.74
C GLY A 185 -11.11 2.99 -1.29
N ASP A 186 -10.16 3.77 -0.78
CA ASP A 186 -9.85 3.84 0.65
C ASP A 186 -10.99 4.53 1.41
N PHE A 187 -11.12 4.24 2.70
CA PHE A 187 -12.06 4.95 3.56
C PHE A 187 -11.75 6.45 3.60
N THR A 188 -12.78 7.28 3.60
CA THR A 188 -12.63 8.71 3.83
C THR A 188 -12.36 9.01 5.30
N GLU A 189 -11.89 10.22 5.59
CA GLU A 189 -11.67 10.70 6.96
C GLU A 189 -12.94 10.62 7.83
N ALA A 190 -14.13 10.73 7.21
CA ALA A 190 -15.41 10.60 7.88
C ALA A 190 -15.85 9.14 8.08
N GLU A 191 -15.49 8.23 7.16
CA GLU A 191 -15.85 6.81 7.25
C GLU A 191 -15.03 6.05 8.31
N VAL A 192 -13.82 6.50 8.64
CA VAL A 192 -13.00 5.85 9.69
C VAL A 192 -13.63 5.96 11.09
N PRO A 193 -14.10 7.14 11.54
CA PRO A 193 -14.92 7.27 12.75
C PRO A 193 -16.17 6.40 12.75
N GLU A 194 -16.88 6.28 11.63
CA GLU A 194 -18.06 5.42 11.52
C GLU A 194 -17.69 3.94 11.70
N LEU A 195 -16.58 3.50 11.10
CA LEU A 195 -16.07 2.14 11.22
C LEU A 195 -15.68 1.81 12.66
N TYR A 196 -14.87 2.66 13.31
CA TYR A 196 -14.42 2.42 14.69
C TYR A 196 -15.54 2.64 15.72
N GLY A 197 -16.52 3.47 15.39
CA GLY A 197 -17.73 3.69 16.18
C GLY A 197 -18.55 2.40 16.38
N GLN A 198 -18.46 1.44 15.47
CA GLN A 198 -19.11 0.12 15.62
C GLN A 198 -18.58 -0.62 16.85
N HIS A 199 -17.25 -0.64 17.06
CA HIS A 199 -16.64 -1.22 18.26
C HIS A 199 -17.10 -0.50 19.54
N THR A 200 -17.19 0.84 19.49
CA THR A 200 -17.68 1.63 20.64
C THR A 200 -19.13 1.30 20.97
N ALA A 201 -19.99 1.12 19.95
CA ALA A 201 -21.38 0.76 20.14
C ALA A 201 -21.55 -0.67 20.70
N GLU A 202 -20.70 -1.61 20.29
CA GLU A 202 -20.76 -3.01 20.72
C GLU A 202 -20.16 -3.24 22.13
N THR A 203 -19.07 -2.55 22.46
CA THR A 203 -18.29 -2.83 23.68
C THR A 203 -18.39 -1.75 24.75
N GLY A 204 -18.86 -0.55 24.39
CA GLY A 204 -18.85 0.63 25.26
C GLY A 204 -17.48 1.31 25.40
N GLN A 205 -16.41 0.76 24.83
CA GLN A 205 -15.07 1.34 24.89
C GLN A 205 -14.86 2.36 23.76
N PRO A 206 -14.69 3.66 24.07
CA PRO A 206 -14.56 4.70 23.04
C PRO A 206 -13.14 4.81 22.48
N PHE A 207 -13.05 5.14 21.19
CA PHE A 207 -11.84 5.74 20.61
C PHE A 207 -11.90 7.26 20.79
N ALA A 208 -10.84 7.85 21.34
CA ALA A 208 -10.73 9.29 21.46
C ALA A 208 -10.58 9.97 20.08
N GLU A 209 -10.96 11.24 19.96
CA GLU A 209 -10.94 11.98 18.69
C GLU A 209 -9.54 12.03 18.07
N GLU A 210 -8.51 12.24 18.91
CA GLU A 210 -7.11 12.21 18.48
C GLU A 210 -6.66 10.83 18.02
N ALA A 211 -7.25 9.74 18.54
CA ALA A 211 -6.94 8.38 18.10
C ALA A 211 -7.50 8.12 16.70
N LEU A 212 -8.73 8.58 16.43
CA LEU A 212 -9.37 8.48 15.11
C LEU A 212 -8.60 9.29 14.06
N ALA A 213 -8.29 10.56 14.38
CA ALA A 213 -7.49 11.42 13.52
C ALA A 213 -6.11 10.81 13.25
N ARG A 214 -5.49 10.20 14.26
CA ARG A 214 -4.18 9.57 14.09
C ARG A 214 -4.25 8.29 13.25
N ALA A 215 -5.25 7.46 13.44
CA ALA A 215 -5.45 6.26 12.63
C ALA A 215 -5.63 6.61 11.14
N PHE A 216 -6.46 7.62 10.84
CA PHE A 216 -6.62 8.11 9.47
C PHE A 216 -5.33 8.72 8.93
N ALA A 217 -4.62 9.55 9.72
CA ALA A 217 -3.36 10.14 9.28
C ALA A 217 -2.33 9.07 8.87
N LEU A 218 -2.24 7.96 9.61
CA LEU A 218 -1.28 6.88 9.37
C LEU A 218 -1.69 5.92 8.25
N ALA A 219 -2.96 5.53 8.18
CA ALA A 219 -3.45 4.55 7.21
C ALA A 219 -3.95 5.20 5.91
N GLN A 220 -4.27 6.50 5.93
CA GLN A 220 -4.94 7.24 4.85
C GLN A 220 -6.20 6.53 4.34
N GLY A 221 -6.93 5.88 5.26
CA GLY A 221 -8.15 5.14 4.93
C GLY A 221 -7.93 3.77 4.30
N GLN A 222 -6.68 3.32 4.09
CA GLN A 222 -6.41 2.03 3.49
C GLN A 222 -7.10 0.93 4.32
N PRO A 223 -8.02 0.13 3.76
CA PRO A 223 -8.95 -0.64 4.58
C PRO A 223 -8.29 -1.68 5.48
N TRP A 224 -7.25 -2.36 4.99
CA TRP A 224 -6.54 -3.36 5.80
C TRP A 224 -5.78 -2.71 6.96
N LEU A 225 -5.03 -1.65 6.72
CA LEU A 225 -4.25 -0.91 7.72
C LEU A 225 -5.17 -0.30 8.76
N THR A 226 -6.27 0.31 8.32
CA THR A 226 -7.29 0.89 9.21
C THR A 226 -7.83 -0.20 10.15
N ASN A 227 -8.25 -1.35 9.63
CA ASN A 227 -8.70 -2.44 10.49
C ASN A 227 -7.58 -3.06 11.33
N ALA A 228 -6.36 -3.16 10.78
CA ALA A 228 -5.21 -3.75 11.47
C ALA A 228 -4.79 -2.91 12.69
N LEU A 229 -4.82 -1.57 12.58
CA LEU A 229 -4.54 -0.67 13.70
C LEU A 229 -5.55 -0.88 14.83
N ALA A 230 -6.86 -0.85 14.54
CA ALA A 230 -7.89 -1.11 15.54
C ALA A 230 -7.72 -2.49 16.19
N ARG A 231 -7.52 -3.53 15.37
CA ARG A 231 -7.32 -4.91 15.85
C ARG A 231 -6.10 -5.04 16.75
N GLU A 232 -4.97 -4.44 16.38
CA GLU A 232 -3.77 -4.46 17.24
C GLU A 232 -4.04 -3.79 18.59
N VAL A 233 -4.77 -2.66 18.61
CA VAL A 233 -5.12 -2.02 19.89
C VAL A 233 -6.03 -2.90 20.73
N VAL A 234 -7.13 -3.38 20.15
CA VAL A 234 -8.18 -4.10 20.89
C VAL A 234 -7.73 -5.50 21.30
N GLU A 235 -7.12 -6.26 20.41
CA GLU A 235 -6.82 -7.68 20.64
C GLU A 235 -5.40 -7.93 21.16
N LYS A 236 -4.42 -7.09 20.80
CA LYS A 236 -3.00 -7.37 21.09
C LYS A 236 -2.41 -6.49 22.18
N ILE A 237 -2.69 -5.18 22.12
CA ILE A 237 -2.33 -4.25 23.19
C ILE A 237 -3.29 -4.43 24.37
N GLN A 238 -4.56 -4.77 24.10
CA GLN A 238 -5.59 -5.03 25.11
C GLN A 238 -5.71 -3.88 26.11
N VAL A 239 -5.95 -2.68 25.58
CA VAL A 239 -6.25 -1.50 26.41
C VAL A 239 -7.46 -1.84 27.30
N PRO A 240 -7.38 -1.63 28.63
CA PRO A 240 -8.49 -1.91 29.53
C PRO A 240 -9.81 -1.27 29.05
N GLY A 241 -10.89 -2.04 29.09
CA GLY A 241 -12.19 -1.63 28.50
C GLY A 241 -12.84 -0.40 29.16
N ASP A 242 -12.42 -0.07 30.37
CA ASP A 242 -12.82 1.13 31.11
C ASP A 242 -12.00 2.38 30.72
N GLN A 243 -10.97 2.23 29.89
CA GLN A 243 -10.11 3.32 29.42
C GLN A 243 -10.36 3.62 27.94
N PRO A 244 -10.35 4.92 27.56
CA PRO A 244 -10.45 5.30 26.16
C PRO A 244 -9.20 4.89 25.39
N ILE A 245 -9.39 4.53 24.12
CA ILE A 245 -8.29 4.28 23.21
C ILE A 245 -7.72 5.62 22.73
N THR A 246 -6.44 5.88 22.99
CA THR A 246 -5.75 7.15 22.71
C THR A 246 -4.88 7.08 21.46
N ALA A 247 -4.43 8.24 20.96
CA ALA A 247 -3.47 8.31 19.87
C ALA A 247 -2.14 7.58 20.16
N ALA A 248 -1.73 7.50 21.44
CA ALA A 248 -0.54 6.76 21.83
C ALA A 248 -0.71 5.24 21.66
N HIS A 249 -1.92 4.71 21.90
CA HIS A 249 -2.23 3.31 21.61
C HIS A 249 -2.19 3.03 20.10
N ILE A 250 -2.65 3.96 19.27
CA ILE A 250 -2.56 3.85 17.80
C ILE A 250 -1.11 3.87 17.31
N GLU A 251 -0.25 4.73 17.88
CA GLU A 251 1.20 4.70 17.58
C GLU A 251 1.83 3.36 17.96
N ALA A 252 1.52 2.84 19.14
CA ALA A 252 2.03 1.54 19.55
C ALA A 252 1.54 0.42 18.61
N ALA A 253 0.28 0.48 18.14
CA ALA A 253 -0.26 -0.46 17.16
C ALA A 253 0.46 -0.35 15.82
N LYS A 254 0.74 0.86 15.33
CA LYS A 254 1.52 1.11 14.11
C LYS A 254 2.87 0.40 14.15
N GLU A 255 3.63 0.59 15.22
CA GLU A 255 4.94 -0.07 15.41
C GLU A 255 4.82 -1.60 15.36
N ARG A 256 3.79 -2.17 16.02
CA ARG A 256 3.54 -3.61 16.01
C ARG A 256 3.18 -4.13 14.62
N VAL A 257 2.33 -3.41 13.87
CA VAL A 257 1.98 -3.78 12.48
C VAL A 257 3.23 -3.81 11.59
N ILE A 258 4.11 -2.82 11.72
CA ILE A 258 5.34 -2.70 10.92
C ILE A 258 6.33 -3.80 11.28
N LEU A 259 6.46 -4.14 12.57
CA LEU A 259 7.36 -5.20 13.05
C LEU A 259 6.85 -6.60 12.73
N ALA A 260 5.54 -6.82 12.82
CA ALA A 260 4.92 -8.13 12.62
C ALA A 260 5.03 -8.64 11.17
N ARG A 261 5.33 -7.76 10.20
CA ARG A 261 5.47 -8.08 8.77
C ARG A 261 4.42 -9.11 8.31
N ALA A 262 3.15 -8.72 8.38
CA ALA A 262 2.08 -9.64 7.98
C ALA A 262 2.30 -10.09 6.52
N THR A 263 2.03 -11.36 6.21
CA THR A 263 2.27 -12.01 4.90
C THR A 263 1.74 -11.23 3.69
N HIS A 264 0.70 -10.42 3.90
CA HIS A 264 0.19 -9.49 2.90
C HIS A 264 1.20 -8.39 2.51
N LEU A 265 1.87 -7.77 3.50
CA LEU A 265 2.91 -6.78 3.24
C LEU A 265 4.00 -7.42 2.39
N ASP A 266 4.44 -8.63 2.70
CA ASP A 266 5.48 -9.32 1.93
C ASP A 266 5.08 -9.49 0.46
N SER A 267 3.82 -9.84 0.19
CA SER A 267 3.31 -9.96 -1.18
C SER A 267 3.26 -8.63 -1.94
N LEU A 268 2.99 -7.53 -1.24
CA LEU A 268 3.00 -6.18 -1.80
C LEU A 268 4.44 -5.69 -2.02
N LEU A 269 5.33 -5.99 -1.08
CA LEU A 269 6.74 -5.61 -1.10
C LEU A 269 7.53 -6.35 -2.16
N ALA A 270 7.18 -7.60 -2.46
CA ALA A 270 7.75 -8.32 -3.61
C ALA A 270 7.52 -7.59 -4.94
N ARG A 271 6.54 -6.68 -5.02
CA ARG A 271 6.31 -5.84 -6.21
C ARG A 271 7.31 -4.71 -6.35
N LEU A 272 8.09 -4.38 -5.31
CA LEU A 272 9.15 -3.37 -5.38
C LEU A 272 10.31 -3.78 -6.30
N GLU A 273 10.45 -5.07 -6.60
CA GLU A 273 11.41 -5.62 -7.56
C GLU A 273 10.97 -5.42 -9.02
N GLU A 274 9.69 -5.09 -9.28
CA GLU A 274 9.20 -4.86 -10.64
C GLU A 274 9.75 -3.53 -11.19
N GLU A 275 10.43 -3.58 -12.34
CA GLU A 275 11.01 -2.39 -13.00
C GLU A 275 10.04 -1.22 -13.15
N ARG A 276 8.79 -1.50 -13.54
CA ARG A 276 7.73 -0.49 -13.64
C ARG A 276 7.37 0.17 -12.32
N VAL A 277 7.40 -0.58 -11.21
CA VAL A 277 7.13 -0.05 -9.87
C VAL A 277 8.33 0.78 -9.42
N ARG A 278 9.55 0.29 -9.64
CA ARG A 278 10.79 0.99 -9.31
C ARG A 278 10.86 2.37 -9.95
N ARG A 279 10.54 2.49 -11.25
CA ARG A 279 10.50 3.77 -11.97
C ARG A 279 9.59 4.84 -11.35
N VAL A 280 8.56 4.41 -10.61
CA VAL A 280 7.62 5.31 -9.92
C VAL A 280 8.07 5.58 -8.48
N ILE A 281 8.47 4.54 -7.75
CA ILE A 281 8.79 4.64 -6.33
C ILE A 281 10.15 5.31 -6.10
N GLU A 282 11.16 5.01 -6.90
CA GLU A 282 12.53 5.50 -6.71
C GLU A 282 12.63 7.03 -6.73
N PRO A 283 12.05 7.76 -7.70
CA PRO A 283 12.05 9.22 -7.68
C PRO A 283 11.31 9.81 -6.47
N VAL A 284 10.21 9.18 -6.06
CA VAL A 284 9.41 9.59 -4.88
C VAL A 284 10.23 9.46 -3.60
N LEU A 285 10.99 8.36 -3.45
CA LEU A 285 11.88 8.16 -2.31
C LEU A 285 13.06 9.13 -2.35
N ALA A 286 13.60 9.42 -3.53
CA ALA A 286 14.69 10.39 -3.74
C ALA A 286 14.29 11.85 -3.47
N GLY A 287 13.03 12.12 -3.12
CA GLY A 287 12.52 13.46 -2.80
C GLY A 287 12.18 14.29 -4.03
N GLU A 288 12.06 13.67 -5.20
CA GLU A 288 11.68 14.36 -6.43
C GLU A 288 10.16 14.54 -6.48
N LEU A 289 9.73 15.80 -6.56
CA LEU A 289 8.34 16.13 -6.90
C LEU A 289 8.15 15.78 -8.39
N THR A 290 7.65 14.58 -8.67
CA THR A 290 7.25 14.19 -10.02
C THR A 290 5.97 14.95 -10.39
N GLY A 291 6.16 16.21 -10.80
CA GLY A 291 5.11 17.08 -11.31
C GLY A 291 5.01 16.98 -12.83
N GLY A 292 4.04 16.20 -13.32
CA GLY A 292 3.46 16.35 -14.65
C GLY A 292 4.29 15.80 -15.83
N LYS A 293 3.63 14.91 -16.59
CA LYS A 293 4.10 14.14 -17.77
C LYS A 293 4.82 12.85 -17.34
N THR A 294 4.14 11.78 -16.96
CA THR A 294 3.00 11.13 -17.61
C THR A 294 2.25 10.30 -16.58
N PHE A 295 0.91 10.36 -16.58
CA PHE A 295 0.10 9.20 -16.20
C PHE A 295 0.43 8.13 -17.25
N ASP A 296 1.53 7.41 -17.04
CA ASP A 296 1.87 6.25 -17.83
C ASP A 296 1.30 5.00 -17.16
N ALA A 297 1.34 3.90 -17.90
CA ALA A 297 0.87 2.62 -17.40
C ALA A 297 1.62 2.17 -16.12
N ASP A 298 2.83 2.68 -15.88
CA ASP A 298 3.64 2.34 -14.70
C ASP A 298 3.07 3.04 -13.44
N PHE A 299 2.70 4.32 -13.53
CA PHE A 299 2.02 5.04 -12.44
C PHE A 299 0.63 4.46 -12.14
N GLU A 300 -0.20 4.23 -13.17
CA GLU A 300 -1.53 3.62 -12.99
C GLU A 300 -1.42 2.25 -12.32
N HIS A 301 -0.45 1.43 -12.75
CA HIS A 301 -0.16 0.14 -12.13
C HIS A 301 0.25 0.28 -10.66
N ALA A 302 1.09 1.25 -10.29
CA ALA A 302 1.48 1.49 -8.90
C ALA A 302 0.30 1.95 -8.01
N VAL A 303 -0.64 2.72 -8.56
CA VAL A 303 -1.89 3.13 -7.89
C VAL A 303 -2.85 1.94 -7.72
N ASP A 304 -2.97 1.07 -8.73
CA ASP A 304 -3.79 -0.14 -8.67
C ASP A 304 -3.24 -1.18 -7.69
N LEU A 305 -1.92 -1.25 -7.53
CA LEU A 305 -1.29 -2.01 -6.44
C LEU A 305 -1.54 -1.40 -5.05
N GLY A 306 -1.93 -0.13 -4.97
CA GLY A 306 -2.10 0.59 -3.70
C GLY A 306 -0.78 1.05 -3.07
N LEU A 307 0.32 1.08 -3.83
CA LEU A 307 1.63 1.56 -3.35
C LEU A 307 1.72 3.08 -3.34
N VAL A 308 1.01 3.73 -4.27
CA VAL A 308 1.07 5.17 -4.53
C VAL A 308 -0.34 5.76 -4.46
N ALA A 309 -0.47 6.96 -3.93
CA ALA A 309 -1.74 7.66 -3.89
C ALA A 309 -2.16 8.14 -5.30
N PRO A 310 -3.46 8.15 -5.62
CA PRO A 310 -3.94 8.52 -6.95
C PRO A 310 -3.83 10.03 -7.26
N ASP A 311 -3.52 10.86 -6.26
CA ASP A 311 -3.40 12.31 -6.37
C ASP A 311 -1.98 12.79 -6.68
N LEU A 312 -1.91 14.01 -7.24
CA LEU A 312 -0.65 14.74 -7.41
C LEU A 312 -0.42 15.72 -6.25
N PRO A 313 0.84 15.93 -5.82
CA PRO A 313 2.06 15.28 -6.31
C PRO A 313 2.14 13.80 -5.90
N VAL A 314 2.80 12.99 -6.74
CA VAL A 314 2.97 11.56 -6.52
C VAL A 314 3.59 11.32 -5.13
N ARG A 315 2.95 10.45 -4.36
CA ARG A 315 3.35 10.10 -3.00
C ARG A 315 3.04 8.64 -2.72
N ILE A 316 3.82 8.01 -1.84
CA ILE A 316 3.47 6.71 -1.28
C ILE A 316 2.07 6.80 -0.65
N ALA A 317 1.26 5.75 -0.83
CA ALA A 317 -0.17 5.75 -0.52
C ALA A 317 -0.47 6.17 0.93
N ASN A 318 0.36 5.75 1.89
CA ASN A 318 0.20 6.10 3.29
C ASN A 318 1.55 6.06 4.06
N PRO A 319 1.64 6.75 5.22
CA PRO A 319 2.84 6.74 6.07
C PRO A 319 3.34 5.36 6.47
N ILE A 320 2.45 4.42 6.79
CA ILE A 320 2.85 3.05 7.20
C ILE A 320 3.58 2.34 6.06
N TYR A 321 3.02 2.35 4.84
CA TYR A 321 3.66 1.77 3.66
C TYR A 321 5.00 2.42 3.36
N ARG A 322 5.11 3.74 3.49
CA ARG A 322 6.38 4.42 3.27
C ARG A 322 7.48 3.90 4.20
N GLU A 323 7.16 3.74 5.48
CA GLU A 323 8.11 3.23 6.47
C GLU A 323 8.53 1.79 6.16
N ILE A 324 7.55 0.92 5.84
CA ILE A 324 7.80 -0.48 5.50
C ILE A 324 8.67 -0.58 4.22
N ILE A 325 8.29 0.12 3.15
CA ILE A 325 9.01 0.11 1.86
C ILE A 325 10.47 0.49 2.12
N LEU A 326 10.70 1.61 2.81
CA LEU A 326 12.05 2.07 3.06
C LEU A 326 12.85 1.09 3.94
N ARG A 327 12.23 0.47 4.94
CA ARG A 327 12.89 -0.53 5.79
C ARG A 327 13.28 -1.77 4.99
N VAL A 328 12.44 -2.20 4.06
CA VAL A 328 12.69 -3.35 3.19
C VAL A 328 13.84 -3.04 2.23
N LEU A 329 13.79 -1.89 1.56
CA LEU A 329 14.83 -1.45 0.64
C LEU A 329 16.17 -1.17 1.33
N ALA A 330 16.14 -0.79 2.61
CA ALA A 330 17.33 -0.58 3.43
C ALA A 330 17.90 -1.89 4.03
N SER A 331 17.16 -3.01 3.98
CA SER A 331 17.56 -4.27 4.62
C SER A 331 18.91 -4.83 4.14
N PRO A 332 19.26 -4.80 2.83
CA PRO A 332 20.57 -5.24 2.37
C PRO A 332 21.72 -4.42 2.95
N ALA A 333 21.51 -3.11 3.10
CA ALA A 333 22.47 -2.22 3.74
C ALA A 333 22.57 -2.46 5.24
N GLU A 334 21.44 -2.68 5.94
CA GLU A 334 21.41 -2.96 7.37
C GLU A 334 22.24 -4.21 7.74
N ALA A 335 22.19 -5.25 6.89
CA ALA A 335 22.97 -6.47 7.08
C ALA A 335 24.50 -6.27 6.98
N ALA A 336 24.95 -5.20 6.34
CA ALA A 336 26.36 -4.86 6.21
C ALA A 336 26.88 -3.96 7.36
N ILE A 337 25.99 -3.47 8.23
CA ILE A 337 26.33 -2.50 9.27
C ILE A 337 26.65 -3.23 10.59
N ASP A 338 27.93 -3.32 10.89
CA ASP A 338 28.43 -3.75 12.21
C ASP A 338 28.54 -2.54 13.16
N ALA A 339 27.39 -2.03 13.60
CA ALA A 339 27.31 -0.95 14.58
C ALA A 339 26.71 -1.47 15.89
N GLU A 340 27.44 -1.27 16.99
CA GLU A 340 26.97 -1.60 18.34
C GLU A 340 26.21 -0.41 18.95
N PRO A 341 24.88 -0.53 19.22
CA PRO A 341 24.06 0.60 19.64
C PRO A 341 24.54 1.33 20.90
N HIS A 342 25.05 0.57 21.87
CA HIS A 342 25.47 1.09 23.17
C HIS A 342 26.66 2.07 23.07
N ARG A 343 27.46 1.99 22.00
CA ARG A 343 28.60 2.88 21.76
C ARG A 343 28.20 4.33 21.52
N TYR A 344 26.97 4.55 21.05
CA TYR A 344 26.42 5.87 20.71
C TYR A 344 25.62 6.51 21.85
N LYS A 345 25.58 5.86 23.01
CA LYS A 345 24.96 6.42 24.21
C LYS A 345 26.00 7.20 25.02
N ALA A 346 25.72 8.47 25.30
CA ALA A 346 26.51 9.30 26.18
C ALA A 346 26.37 8.86 27.65
N PRO A 347 27.32 9.18 28.54
CA PRO A 347 27.25 8.82 29.96
C PRO A 347 26.01 9.35 30.69
N ASP A 348 25.44 10.46 30.23
CA ASP A 348 24.19 11.05 30.77
C ASP A 348 22.92 10.36 30.25
N GLY A 349 23.07 9.31 29.45
CA GLY A 349 21.99 8.51 28.91
C GLY A 349 21.42 9.00 27.58
N ARG A 350 21.85 10.16 27.08
CA ARG A 350 21.43 10.73 25.80
C ARG A 350 22.12 10.03 24.62
N LEU A 351 21.62 10.29 23.42
CA LEU A 351 22.27 9.91 22.17
C LEU A 351 23.41 10.90 21.89
N ASP A 352 24.62 10.37 21.72
CA ASP A 352 25.80 11.12 21.28
C ASP A 352 25.72 11.30 19.75
N VAL A 353 25.13 12.42 19.33
CA VAL A 353 24.88 12.73 17.92
C VAL A 353 26.20 12.89 17.16
N ASP A 354 27.21 13.50 17.76
CA ASP A 354 28.51 13.68 17.12
C ASP A 354 29.19 12.33 16.86
N ARG A 355 29.17 11.44 17.83
CA ARG A 355 29.70 10.08 17.66
C ARG A 355 28.88 9.27 16.65
N LEU A 356 27.56 9.42 16.64
CA LEU A 356 26.67 8.78 15.66
C LEU A 356 27.07 9.19 14.24
N LEU A 357 27.17 10.50 13.98
CA LEU A 357 27.51 11.03 12.67
C LEU A 357 28.92 10.63 12.23
N ARG A 358 29.90 10.67 13.15
CA ARG A 358 31.27 10.20 12.86
C ARG A 358 31.31 8.70 12.55
N GLY A 359 30.58 7.89 13.30
CA GLY A 359 30.46 6.46 13.04
C GLY A 359 29.83 6.18 11.67
N PHE A 360 28.78 6.93 11.30
CA PHE A 360 28.21 6.84 9.97
C PHE A 360 29.23 7.27 8.90
N ALA A 361 29.93 8.37 9.09
CA ALA A 361 30.94 8.85 8.12
C ALA A 361 32.10 7.84 7.96
N GLU A 362 32.55 7.19 9.03
CA GLU A 362 33.56 6.11 8.96
C GLU A 362 33.03 4.91 8.15
N PHE A 363 31.82 4.44 8.46
CA PHE A 363 31.16 3.38 7.72
C PHE A 363 30.98 3.74 6.23
N TRP A 364 30.50 4.95 5.96
CA TRP A 364 30.24 5.45 4.62
C TRP A 364 31.52 5.53 3.79
N ARG A 365 32.64 5.99 4.37
CA ARG A 365 33.94 5.96 3.69
C ARG A 365 34.44 4.55 3.40
N GLN A 366 34.21 3.59 4.28
CA GLN A 366 34.76 2.23 4.13
C GLN A 366 33.90 1.33 3.24
N HIS A 367 32.60 1.55 3.25
CA HIS A 367 31.63 0.61 2.68
C HIS A 367 30.59 1.27 1.77
N GLY A 368 30.59 2.60 1.65
CA GLY A 368 29.56 3.35 0.93
C GLY A 368 29.39 2.88 -0.52
N GLU A 369 30.48 2.74 -1.28
CA GLU A 369 30.42 2.32 -2.70
C GLU A 369 29.82 0.91 -2.84
N LEU A 370 30.37 -0.06 -2.11
CA LEU A 370 29.91 -1.45 -2.14
C LEU A 370 28.46 -1.62 -1.68
N VAL A 371 28.04 -0.83 -0.69
CA VAL A 371 26.68 -0.92 -0.15
C VAL A 371 25.67 -0.24 -1.08
N VAL A 372 26.04 0.89 -1.70
CA VAL A 372 25.21 1.55 -2.72
C VAL A 372 24.99 0.64 -3.93
N GLU A 373 26.03 -0.03 -4.42
CA GLU A 373 25.91 -0.97 -5.55
C GLU A 373 24.97 -2.16 -5.28
N ARG A 374 24.80 -2.54 -4.01
CA ARG A 374 23.93 -3.65 -3.60
C ARG A 374 22.46 -3.28 -3.43
N VAL A 375 22.11 -1.98 -3.49
CA VAL A 375 20.74 -1.50 -3.31
C VAL A 375 20.08 -1.32 -4.68
N ASP A 376 18.94 -1.96 -4.93
CA ASP A 376 18.27 -1.90 -6.23
C ASP A 376 17.78 -0.49 -6.62
N TYR A 377 17.57 0.36 -5.61
CA TYR A 377 17.12 1.75 -5.72
C TYR A 377 18.32 2.70 -5.62
N GLN A 378 19.13 2.71 -6.67
CA GLN A 378 20.38 3.47 -6.78
C GLN A 378 20.21 4.97 -6.50
N GLU A 379 19.14 5.60 -6.99
CA GLU A 379 18.92 7.02 -6.77
C GLU A 379 18.55 7.35 -5.32
N ALA A 380 17.99 6.40 -4.57
CA ALA A 380 17.66 6.56 -3.16
C ALA A 380 18.71 5.92 -2.22
N ALA A 381 19.75 5.27 -2.78
CA ALA A 381 20.67 4.43 -2.02
C ALA A 381 21.36 5.14 -0.85
N PRO A 382 21.96 6.34 -0.97
CA PRO A 382 22.60 7.01 0.17
C PRO A 382 21.64 7.28 1.33
N GLN A 383 20.39 7.64 1.02
CA GLN A 383 19.35 7.85 2.02
C GLN A 383 18.95 6.52 2.69
N LEU A 384 18.81 5.45 1.91
CA LEU A 384 18.52 4.11 2.42
C LEU A 384 19.64 3.60 3.34
N VAL A 385 20.89 3.87 3.00
CA VAL A 385 22.07 3.46 3.79
C VAL A 385 22.17 4.26 5.10
N LEU A 386 22.01 5.59 5.05
CA LEU A 386 21.93 6.40 6.27
C LEU A 386 20.79 5.92 7.18
N MET A 387 19.64 5.61 6.59
CA MET A 387 18.50 5.11 7.32
C MET A 387 18.75 3.75 7.96
N ALA A 388 19.37 2.81 7.24
CA ALA A 388 19.78 1.51 7.77
C ALA A 388 20.70 1.68 8.99
N PHE A 389 21.65 2.62 8.90
CA PHE A 389 22.57 2.92 9.99
C PHE A 389 21.85 3.49 11.22
N LEU A 390 20.95 4.45 11.00
CA LEU A 390 20.14 5.04 12.07
C LEU A 390 19.27 3.98 12.73
N HIS A 391 18.57 3.13 11.97
CA HIS A 391 17.78 2.03 12.55
C HIS A 391 18.66 1.09 13.37
N ARG A 392 19.84 0.70 12.87
CA ARG A 392 20.75 -0.20 13.57
C ARG A 392 21.16 0.36 14.94
N VAL A 393 21.50 1.65 14.99
CA VAL A 393 21.92 2.32 16.24
C VAL A 393 20.73 2.60 17.17
N VAL A 394 19.60 3.05 16.60
CA VAL A 394 18.44 3.48 17.38
C VAL A 394 17.65 2.29 17.95
N ASN A 395 17.71 1.10 17.32
CA ASN A 395 17.18 -0.15 17.88
C ASN A 395 17.77 -0.52 19.26
N GLY A 396 18.84 0.15 19.74
CA GLY A 396 19.35 0.06 21.11
C GLY A 396 18.53 0.78 22.18
N GLY A 397 17.44 1.48 21.84
CA GLY A 397 16.53 2.07 22.83
C GLY A 397 15.68 3.26 22.38
N GLY A 398 15.82 3.78 21.16
CA GLY A 398 15.04 4.92 20.64
C GLY A 398 14.12 4.56 19.47
N VAL A 399 13.55 5.59 18.85
CA VAL A 399 12.65 5.49 17.68
C VAL A 399 13.13 6.44 16.58
N VAL A 400 13.05 6.00 15.32
CA VAL A 400 13.30 6.84 14.14
C VAL A 400 11.96 7.12 13.47
N ASP A 401 11.40 8.31 13.67
CA ASP A 401 10.22 8.74 12.93
C ASP A 401 10.64 9.34 11.59
N ARG A 402 9.80 9.16 10.58
CA ARG A 402 9.96 9.79 9.27
C ARG A 402 8.78 10.63 8.93
N GLU A 403 9.01 11.69 8.17
CA GLU A 403 7.96 12.60 7.72
C GLU A 403 7.01 12.98 8.85
N VAL A 404 7.58 13.41 9.97
CA VAL A 404 6.78 13.99 11.04
C VAL A 404 6.05 15.18 10.43
N GLY A 405 4.76 14.97 10.18
CA GLY A 405 3.90 15.96 9.56
C GLY A 405 3.83 17.15 10.50
N VAL A 406 4.44 18.26 10.09
CA VAL A 406 4.23 19.51 10.79
C VAL A 406 3.74 20.52 9.77
N GLY A 407 2.41 20.67 9.65
CA GLY A 407 1.80 21.51 8.62
C GLY A 407 1.94 20.94 7.20
N ARG A 408 2.28 21.78 6.21
CA ARG A 408 2.31 21.44 4.77
C ARG A 408 3.65 20.87 4.26
N LYS A 409 4.65 20.67 5.11
CA LYS A 409 5.99 20.19 4.75
C LYS A 409 6.47 19.09 5.70
N ARG A 410 7.41 18.24 5.27
CA ARG A 410 7.76 16.96 5.89
C ARG A 410 9.25 16.87 6.25
N ILE A 411 9.58 16.64 7.53
CA ILE A 411 10.96 16.35 7.99
C ILE A 411 11.38 14.98 7.46
N ASP A 412 12.55 14.86 6.84
CA ASP A 412 13.00 13.55 6.36
C ASP A 412 13.16 12.53 7.50
N VAL A 413 13.82 12.92 8.60
CA VAL A 413 14.07 12.04 9.76
C VAL A 413 14.02 12.80 11.09
N LEU A 414 13.31 12.24 12.08
CA LEU A 414 13.35 12.64 13.49
C LEU A 414 13.74 11.45 14.35
N VAL A 415 14.90 11.52 15.00
CA VAL A 415 15.31 10.52 15.99
C VAL A 415 14.78 10.96 17.36
N ARG A 416 14.05 10.06 18.03
CA ARG A 416 13.56 10.21 19.40
C ARG A 416 14.28 9.22 20.30
N TRP A 417 15.01 9.72 21.29
CA TRP A 417 15.81 8.90 22.19
C TRP A 417 15.36 9.09 23.63
N PRO A 418 14.80 8.06 24.30
CA PRO A 418 14.42 8.16 25.69
C PRO A 418 15.65 8.17 26.59
N TYR A 419 15.64 9.04 27.59
CA TYR A 419 16.67 9.10 28.63
C TYR A 419 16.04 9.44 29.99
N VAL A 420 16.84 9.37 31.06
CA VAL A 420 16.44 9.79 32.39
C VAL A 420 17.17 11.09 32.71
N ASP A 421 16.42 12.14 33.02
CA ASP A 421 17.01 13.44 33.33
C ASP A 421 17.67 13.47 34.73
N ALA A 422 18.30 14.60 35.06
CA ALA A 422 18.98 14.78 36.35
C ALA A 422 18.02 14.68 37.57
N ALA A 423 16.71 14.82 37.36
CA ALA A 423 15.70 14.68 38.40
C ALA A 423 15.16 13.23 38.52
N GLY A 424 15.69 12.30 37.73
CA GLY A 424 15.22 10.91 37.70
C GLY A 424 13.94 10.70 36.90
N LEU A 425 13.49 11.70 36.15
CA LEU A 425 12.26 11.64 35.34
C LEU A 425 12.57 11.15 33.93
N ARG A 426 11.62 10.44 33.34
CA ARG A 426 11.72 10.03 31.93
C ARG A 426 11.58 11.26 31.03
N ALA A 427 12.55 11.43 30.16
CA ALA A 427 12.60 12.50 29.17
C ALA A 427 12.94 11.93 27.78
N GLU A 428 12.77 12.74 26.75
CA GLU A 428 13.00 12.37 25.36
C GLU A 428 13.90 13.41 24.70
N GLN A 429 15.03 12.97 24.11
CA GLN A 429 15.86 13.80 23.25
C GLN A 429 15.35 13.66 21.81
N ARG A 430 15.30 14.78 21.09
CA ARG A 430 14.86 14.84 19.70
C ARG A 430 16.00 15.37 18.83
N VAL A 431 16.29 14.68 17.74
CA VAL A 431 17.31 15.09 16.76
C VAL A 431 16.66 15.12 15.38
N ALA A 432 16.62 16.31 14.78
CA ALA A 432 16.05 16.49 13.44
C ALA A 432 17.16 16.41 12.38
N LEU A 433 16.95 15.58 11.36
CA LEU A 433 17.85 15.44 10.23
C LEU A 433 17.09 15.69 8.93
N GLU A 434 17.73 16.47 8.05
CA GLU A 434 17.31 16.70 6.67
C GLU A 434 18.30 16.01 5.73
N ILE A 435 17.80 15.35 4.67
CA ILE A 435 18.63 14.62 3.73
C ILE A 435 18.49 15.24 2.33
N LYS A 436 19.62 15.48 1.68
CA LYS A 436 19.69 15.90 0.28
C LYS A 436 20.62 14.99 -0.48
N VAL A 437 20.27 14.71 -1.72
CA VAL A 437 21.13 14.01 -2.65
C VAL A 437 21.30 14.92 -3.86
N TRP A 438 22.54 15.19 -4.24
CA TRP A 438 22.93 16.08 -5.32
C TRP A 438 23.31 15.26 -6.57
N ARG A 439 22.65 15.49 -7.69
CA ARG A 439 22.81 14.72 -8.94
C ARG A 439 23.15 15.60 -10.13
N ASP A 440 23.56 14.95 -11.21
CA ASP A 440 23.92 15.64 -12.46
C ASP A 440 22.74 16.42 -13.07
N ARG A 441 21.52 15.93 -12.85
CA ARG A 441 20.29 16.60 -13.31
C ARG A 441 19.90 17.84 -12.49
N ASP A 442 20.50 18.04 -11.32
CA ASP A 442 20.18 19.16 -10.43
C ASP A 442 20.81 20.46 -10.91
N LYS A 443 20.08 21.14 -11.80
CA LYS A 443 20.50 22.41 -12.42
C LYS A 443 20.63 23.59 -11.43
N LYS A 444 20.14 23.42 -10.19
CA LYS A 444 20.13 24.46 -9.15
C LYS A 444 21.44 24.56 -8.36
N GLY A 445 22.40 23.66 -8.61
CA GLY A 445 23.68 23.63 -7.89
C GLY A 445 23.57 22.96 -6.52
N ASP A 446 24.55 23.22 -5.65
CA ASP A 446 24.65 22.62 -4.31
C ASP A 446 23.35 22.80 -3.49
N PRO A 447 22.69 21.71 -3.04
CA PRO A 447 21.40 21.79 -2.33
C PRO A 447 21.51 22.34 -0.90
N LEU A 448 22.70 22.72 -0.42
CA LEU A 448 22.94 23.27 0.92
C LEU A 448 21.93 24.35 1.32
N ARG A 449 21.73 25.38 0.49
CA ARG A 449 20.83 26.49 0.82
C ARG A 449 19.37 26.05 0.94
N GLU A 450 18.95 25.13 0.07
CA GLU A 450 17.60 24.57 0.09
C GLU A 450 17.39 23.72 1.36
N GLY A 451 18.33 22.82 1.66
CA GLY A 451 18.30 21.98 2.86
C GLY A 451 18.27 22.79 4.15
N LEU A 452 19.11 23.83 4.27
CA LEU A 452 19.12 24.72 5.44
C LEU A 452 17.79 25.47 5.62
N GLY A 453 17.16 25.88 4.51
CA GLY A 453 15.85 26.55 4.55
C GLY A 453 14.72 25.62 4.98
N GLN A 454 14.74 24.36 4.55
CA GLN A 454 13.76 23.34 4.94
C GLN A 454 13.94 22.95 6.41
N LEU A 455 15.18 22.65 6.81
CA LEU A 455 15.53 22.31 8.20
C LEU A 455 15.15 23.42 9.18
N ASP A 456 15.28 24.69 8.82
CA ASP A 456 14.90 25.82 9.68
C ASP A 456 13.43 25.83 10.09
N GLU A 457 12.55 25.57 9.11
CA GLU A 457 11.10 25.53 9.34
C GLU A 457 10.75 24.42 10.33
N TYR A 458 11.46 23.30 10.24
CA TYR A 458 11.28 22.14 11.10
C TYR A 458 11.80 22.34 12.50
N LEU A 459 13.04 22.83 12.65
CA LEU A 459 13.61 23.11 13.95
C LEU A 459 12.75 24.11 14.73
N ARG A 460 12.24 25.16 14.06
CA ARG A 460 11.29 26.11 14.66
C ARG A 460 10.04 25.44 15.23
N ARG A 461 9.49 24.47 14.51
CA ARG A 461 8.25 23.79 14.89
C ARG A 461 8.45 22.77 16.00
N LEU A 462 9.60 22.10 16.02
CA LEU A 462 9.97 21.14 17.06
C LEU A 462 10.54 21.82 18.32
N GLY A 463 10.78 23.13 18.27
CA GLY A 463 11.43 23.87 19.36
C GLY A 463 12.88 23.47 19.56
N LEU A 464 13.58 23.13 18.47
CA LEU A 464 14.98 22.71 18.47
C LEU A 464 15.88 23.85 17.98
N ASP A 465 17.07 23.98 18.58
CA ASP A 465 18.08 24.98 18.22
C ASP A 465 19.21 24.42 17.35
N GLU A 466 19.20 23.10 17.16
CA GLU A 466 20.26 22.33 16.49
C GLU A 466 19.63 21.26 15.59
N GLY A 467 20.25 21.01 14.44
CA GLY A 467 19.85 19.95 13.53
C GLY A 467 21.01 19.45 12.67
N VAL A 468 20.75 18.41 11.88
CA VAL A 468 21.73 17.83 10.96
C VAL A 468 21.23 17.96 9.53
N LEU A 469 22.13 18.32 8.62
CA LEU A 469 21.87 18.28 7.18
C LEU A 469 22.86 17.32 6.52
N ALA A 470 22.37 16.19 6.02
CA ALA A 470 23.18 15.24 5.25
C ALA A 470 23.02 15.52 3.76
N ILE A 471 24.13 15.78 3.06
CA ILE A 471 24.16 16.05 1.61
C ILE A 471 25.06 15.00 0.95
N PHE A 472 24.49 14.12 0.15
CA PHE A 472 25.21 13.10 -0.61
C PHE A 472 25.42 13.55 -2.06
N ASP A 473 26.67 13.67 -2.50
CA ASP A 473 27.01 14.07 -3.88
C ASP A 473 27.05 12.87 -4.84
N CYS A 474 25.95 12.57 -5.51
CA CYS A 474 25.83 11.47 -6.47
C CYS A 474 26.04 11.91 -7.92
N ARG A 475 26.71 13.03 -8.16
CA ARG A 475 27.10 13.47 -9.50
C ARG A 475 28.16 12.55 -10.08
N SER A 476 28.13 12.32 -11.38
CA SER A 476 29.17 11.55 -12.08
C SER A 476 30.56 12.18 -11.98
N ALA A 477 30.63 13.50 -11.71
CA ALA A 477 31.86 14.25 -11.50
C ALA A 477 32.28 14.36 -10.02
N ALA A 478 31.56 13.73 -9.08
CA ALA A 478 31.92 13.74 -7.67
C ALA A 478 33.22 12.95 -7.43
N GLY A 479 34.03 13.41 -6.47
CA GLY A 479 35.21 12.67 -6.03
C GLY A 479 34.84 11.38 -5.28
N ALA A 480 35.85 10.55 -4.99
CA ALA A 480 35.68 9.31 -4.23
C ALA A 480 35.00 9.59 -2.88
N ILE A 481 34.20 8.63 -2.38
CA ILE A 481 33.42 8.82 -1.13
C ILE A 481 34.35 9.20 0.03
N GLU A 482 35.54 8.60 0.10
CA GLU A 482 36.56 8.86 1.11
C GLU A 482 37.00 10.33 1.14
N GLU A 483 37.17 10.94 -0.03
CA GLU A 483 37.69 12.30 -0.19
C GLU A 483 36.61 13.36 0.06
N ARG A 484 35.37 13.11 -0.38
CA ARG A 484 34.28 14.09 -0.25
C ARG A 484 33.56 14.03 1.10
N THR A 485 33.65 12.91 1.81
CA THR A 485 32.97 12.74 3.10
C THR A 485 33.62 13.62 4.18
N ARG A 486 32.91 14.66 4.63
CA ARG A 486 33.42 15.64 5.62
C ARG A 486 32.29 16.29 6.41
N PHE A 487 32.67 16.98 7.48
CA PHE A 487 31.76 17.78 8.29
C PHE A 487 31.98 19.27 8.05
N GLU A 488 30.89 20.03 7.97
CA GLU A 488 30.88 21.48 7.92
C GLU A 488 29.92 22.00 8.99
N GLU A 489 30.21 23.18 9.55
CA GLU A 489 29.29 23.90 10.44
C GLU A 489 28.54 24.94 9.63
N ALA A 490 27.22 24.96 9.75
CA ALA A 490 26.37 25.93 9.08
C ALA A 490 25.32 26.52 10.04
N ARG A 491 24.64 27.56 9.56
CA ARG A 491 23.49 28.14 10.25
C ARG A 491 22.29 28.19 9.33
N THR A 492 21.12 27.92 9.89
CA THR A 492 19.86 28.16 9.19
C THR A 492 19.61 29.66 8.96
N PRO A 493 18.64 30.06 8.12
CA PRO A 493 18.25 31.47 7.97
C PRO A 493 17.88 32.18 9.28
N ALA A 494 17.30 31.47 10.25
CA ALA A 494 17.02 32.01 11.58
C ALA A 494 18.18 31.88 12.59
N GLY A 495 19.36 31.42 12.17
CA GLY A 495 20.58 31.38 12.98
C GLY A 495 20.79 30.12 13.83
N ARG A 496 19.93 29.10 13.69
CA ARG A 496 20.07 27.81 14.40
C ARG A 496 21.30 27.05 13.91
N ARG A 497 21.94 26.28 14.78
CA ARG A 497 23.16 25.54 14.44
C ARG A 497 22.82 24.31 13.61
N VAL A 498 23.64 24.03 12.60
CA VAL A 498 23.48 22.85 11.75
C VAL A 498 24.83 22.20 11.54
N THR A 499 24.93 20.93 11.92
CA THR A 499 26.04 20.07 11.50
C THR A 499 25.72 19.55 10.10
N VAL A 500 26.54 19.91 9.13
CA VAL A 500 26.40 19.46 7.74
C VAL A 500 27.33 18.27 7.53
N LEU A 501 26.75 17.11 7.26
CA LEU A 501 27.47 15.94 6.77
C LEU A 501 27.47 16.00 5.25
N ARG A 502 28.64 16.23 4.66
CA ARG A 502 28.87 16.01 3.23
C ARG A 502 29.28 14.56 3.08
N GLY A 503 28.54 13.80 2.29
CA GLY A 503 28.79 12.39 2.00
C GLY A 503 28.92 12.16 0.51
#